data_AF-A0A6G2DQ62-F1
#
_entry.id   AF-A0A6G2DQ62-F1
#
_cell.length_a   1.000
_cell.length_b   1.000
_cell.length_c   1.000
_cell.angle_alpha   90.00
_cell.angle_beta   90.00
_cell.angle_gamma   90.00
#
_symmetry.space_group_name_H-M   'P 1'
#
loop_
_entity.id
_entity.type
_entity.pdbx_description
1 polymer ?
#
loop_
_entity_poly.entity_id
_entity_poly.type
_entity_poly.pdbx_seq_one_letter_code
_entity_poly.pdbx_strand_id
1 'polypeptide(L)'
;SLTTIVKNGEDGKTPKVKAERDDAKKQTTLTFYIDKDGDGSYTAGKDELVQTTVVKDGQDGAAGASGRDGKEVLNGKVDPTTEGKDGDTFVNTQTGDVFVKKGNTWEPAGNIKGPKGDKGADGAKGEKGAQGERGLTGAQGVKGEKG
;
A
#
# COMPACT_ATOMS: atom_id res chain seq x y z
N SER A 1 17.99 -37.19 3.83
CA SER A 1 16.99 -37.75 4.76
C SER A 1 17.72 -38.63 5.75
N LEU A 2 17.65 -38.30 7.05
CA LEU A 2 18.14 -39.19 8.10
C LEU A 2 17.02 -40.19 8.37
N THR A 3 17.14 -41.41 7.86
CA THR A 3 16.19 -42.49 8.13
C THR A 3 16.80 -43.38 9.19
N THR A 4 16.37 -43.24 10.45
CA THR A 4 16.73 -44.17 11.51
C THR A 4 15.66 -45.25 11.57
N ILE A 5 15.99 -46.45 11.08
CA ILE A 5 15.17 -47.64 11.26
C ILE A 5 15.56 -48.22 12.63
N VAL A 6 14.74 -47.98 13.64
CA VAL A 6 14.85 -48.73 14.90
C VAL A 6 14.34 -50.14 14.62
N LYS A 7 15.25 -51.07 14.34
CA LYS A 7 14.92 -52.48 14.30
C LYS A 7 14.56 -52.93 15.70
N ASN A 8 13.61 -53.85 15.81
CA ASN A 8 13.36 -54.65 17.00
C ASN A 8 14.73 -55.10 17.53
N GLY A 9 15.05 -54.83 18.80
CA GLY A 9 16.37 -55.10 19.35
C GLY A 9 16.80 -56.53 19.07
N GLU A 10 18.11 -56.75 18.95
CA GLU A 10 18.78 -57.98 18.53
C GLU A 10 18.28 -59.25 19.27
N ASP A 11 17.62 -59.07 20.43
CA ASP A 11 17.07 -60.11 21.31
C ASP A 11 15.54 -59.99 21.59
N GLY A 12 14.79 -59.15 20.88
CA GLY A 12 13.35 -58.90 21.17
C GLY A 12 13.08 -57.90 22.30
N LYS A 13 14.12 -57.23 22.82
CA LYS A 13 13.98 -56.12 23.78
C LYS A 13 13.71 -54.81 23.05
N THR A 14 12.71 -54.06 23.49
CA THR A 14 12.34 -52.76 22.92
C THR A 14 13.39 -51.71 23.30
N PRO A 15 14.09 -51.10 22.33
CA PRO A 15 14.99 -49.98 22.61
C PRO A 15 14.23 -48.79 23.18
N LYS A 16 14.83 -48.11 24.16
CA LYS A 16 14.32 -46.86 24.73
C LYS A 16 15.10 -45.67 24.18
N VAL A 17 14.46 -44.50 24.21
CA VAL A 17 15.07 -43.23 23.80
C VAL A 17 14.95 -42.21 24.93
N LYS A 18 16.05 -41.51 25.20
CA LYS A 18 16.10 -40.34 26.08
C LYS A 18 16.44 -39.11 25.22
N ALA A 19 15.70 -38.02 25.41
CA ALA A 19 15.97 -36.74 24.77
C ALA A 19 16.40 -35.71 25.82
N GLU A 20 17.53 -35.04 25.59
CA GLU A 20 18.05 -33.99 26.44
C GLU A 20 18.22 -32.70 25.63
N ARG A 21 17.54 -31.63 26.07
CA ARG A 21 17.61 -30.32 25.44
C ARG A 21 18.75 -29.50 26.04
N ASP A 22 19.57 -28.89 25.18
CA ASP A 22 20.53 -27.85 25.54
C ASP A 22 20.14 -26.56 24.82
N ASP A 23 19.42 -25.68 25.54
CA ASP A 23 18.95 -24.41 24.98
C ASP A 23 20.07 -23.40 24.72
N ALA A 24 21.19 -23.52 25.44
CA ALA A 24 22.36 -22.67 25.24
C ALA A 24 23.08 -23.04 23.94
N LYS A 25 23.16 -24.34 23.64
CA LYS A 25 23.75 -24.85 22.38
C LYS A 25 22.74 -25.01 21.24
N LYS A 26 21.46 -24.70 21.45
CA LYS A 26 20.38 -24.83 20.46
C LYS A 26 20.37 -26.22 19.81
N GLN A 27 20.44 -27.25 20.65
CA GLN A 27 20.49 -28.63 20.19
C GLN A 27 19.75 -29.56 21.15
N THR A 28 19.30 -30.69 20.62
CA THR A 28 18.72 -31.79 21.38
C THR A 28 19.55 -33.04 21.15
N THR A 29 20.01 -33.67 22.23
CA THR A 29 20.71 -34.95 22.17
C THR A 29 19.70 -36.08 22.34
N LEU A 30 19.67 -37.01 21.40
CA LEU A 30 18.89 -38.23 21.46
C LEU A 30 19.82 -39.40 21.78
N THR A 31 19.52 -40.14 22.84
CA THR A 31 20.26 -41.32 23.28
C THR A 31 19.35 -42.53 23.19
N PHE A 32 19.68 -43.47 22.31
CA PHE A 32 19.00 -44.75 22.14
C PHE A 32 19.76 -45.84 22.91
N TYR A 33 19.06 -46.61 23.73
CA TYR A 33 19.67 -47.60 24.62
C TYR A 33 18.75 -48.80 24.87
N ILE A 34 19.32 -49.94 25.29
CA ILE A 34 18.58 -51.07 25.85
C ILE A 34 18.66 -50.96 27.37
N ASP A 35 17.50 -50.73 27.98
CA ASP A 35 17.33 -50.71 29.43
C ASP A 35 17.42 -52.14 29.99
N LYS A 36 18.47 -52.40 30.78
CA LYS A 36 18.76 -53.74 31.34
C LYS A 36 18.29 -53.86 32.79
N ASP A 37 18.21 -52.76 33.53
CA ASP A 37 17.85 -52.76 34.95
C ASP A 37 16.38 -52.40 35.22
N GLY A 38 15.66 -51.93 34.21
CA GLY A 38 14.22 -51.70 34.20
C GLY A 38 13.80 -50.34 34.76
N ASP A 39 14.74 -49.42 35.01
CA ASP A 39 14.44 -48.13 35.66
C ASP A 39 13.85 -47.08 34.70
N GLY A 40 13.87 -47.34 33.39
CA GLY A 40 13.34 -46.45 32.35
C GLY A 40 14.20 -45.22 32.05
N SER A 41 15.41 -45.15 32.58
CA SER A 41 16.42 -44.14 32.32
C SER A 41 17.68 -44.79 31.75
N TYR A 42 18.53 -43.99 31.10
CA TYR A 42 19.84 -44.48 30.68
C TYR A 42 20.86 -44.27 31.80
N THR A 43 21.43 -45.37 32.29
CA THR A 43 22.53 -45.40 33.25
C THR A 43 23.78 -46.00 32.62
N ALA A 44 24.81 -45.18 32.45
CA ALA A 44 26.09 -45.61 31.89
C ALA A 44 26.70 -46.77 32.70
N GLY A 45 27.08 -47.85 32.01
CA GLY A 45 27.67 -49.05 32.62
C GLY A 45 26.65 -50.05 33.17
N LYS A 46 25.36 -49.71 33.26
CA LYS A 46 24.27 -50.66 33.53
C LYS A 46 23.48 -50.98 32.28
N ASP A 47 23.22 -49.96 31.45
CA ASP A 47 22.49 -50.10 30.20
C ASP A 47 23.42 -50.21 29.00
N GLU A 48 22.88 -50.81 27.94
CA GLU A 48 23.58 -50.95 26.68
C GLU A 48 23.26 -49.75 25.78
N LEU A 49 24.25 -48.90 25.53
CA LEU A 49 24.12 -47.78 24.61
C LEU A 49 24.07 -48.31 23.17
N VAL A 50 23.01 -47.95 22.44
CA VAL A 50 22.87 -48.30 21.02
C VAL A 50 23.43 -47.18 20.16
N GLN A 51 22.97 -45.93 20.38
CA GLN A 51 23.38 -44.78 19.56
C GLN A 51 23.12 -43.46 20.28
N THR A 52 23.98 -42.47 20.04
CA THR A 52 23.74 -41.06 20.41
C THR A 52 23.75 -40.19 19.16
N THR A 53 22.80 -39.26 19.04
CA THR A 53 22.73 -38.30 17.93
C THR A 53 22.37 -36.92 18.44
N VAL A 54 23.07 -35.90 17.95
CA VAL A 54 22.77 -34.50 18.24
C VAL A 54 21.97 -33.90 17.09
N VAL A 55 20.76 -33.45 17.39
CA VAL A 55 19.90 -32.69 16.48
C VAL A 55 20.11 -31.21 16.78
N LYS A 56 20.76 -30.48 15.87
CA LYS A 56 20.88 -29.03 15.98
C LYS A 56 19.61 -28.36 15.47
N ASP A 57 19.23 -27.24 16.09
CA ASP A 57 18.15 -26.41 15.57
C ASP A 57 18.54 -25.84 14.19
N GLY A 58 17.53 -25.54 13.38
CA GLY A 58 17.73 -24.74 12.18
C GLY A 58 18.19 -23.33 12.54
N GLN A 59 19.05 -22.75 11.71
CA GLN A 59 19.26 -21.29 11.76
C GLN A 59 17.99 -20.60 11.29
N ASP A 60 17.63 -19.49 11.92
CA ASP A 60 16.59 -18.61 11.40
C ASP A 60 16.95 -18.17 9.97
N GLY A 61 15.94 -18.09 9.11
CA GLY A 61 16.13 -17.56 7.77
C GLY A 61 16.60 -16.11 7.81
N ALA A 62 17.33 -15.68 6.78
CA ALA A 62 17.68 -14.27 6.63
C ALA A 62 16.41 -13.41 6.64
N ALA A 63 16.46 -12.26 7.32
CA ALA A 63 15.39 -11.29 7.26
C ALA A 63 15.12 -10.86 5.80
N GLY A 64 13.86 -10.62 5.46
CA GLY A 64 13.50 -10.08 4.15
C GLY A 64 14.09 -8.68 3.93
N ALA A 65 14.33 -8.31 2.67
CA ALA A 65 14.74 -6.95 2.34
C ALA A 65 13.66 -5.93 2.74
N SER A 66 14.09 -4.72 3.13
CA SER A 66 13.18 -3.61 3.41
C SER A 66 12.28 -3.30 2.21
N GLY A 67 11.05 -2.85 2.48
CA GLY A 67 10.17 -2.31 1.45
C GLY A 67 10.78 -1.06 0.79
N ARG A 68 10.38 -0.77 -0.46
CA ARG A 68 10.76 0.49 -1.14
C ARG A 68 10.10 1.67 -0.43
N ASP A 69 10.77 2.82 -0.44
CA ASP A 69 10.19 4.07 0.06
C ASP A 69 8.88 4.40 -0.69
N GLY A 70 7.88 4.89 0.05
CA GLY A 70 6.60 5.30 -0.50
C GLY A 70 6.74 6.57 -1.35
N LYS A 71 6.11 6.59 -2.53
CA LYS A 71 6.00 7.78 -3.39
C LYS A 71 4.98 8.73 -2.76
N GLU A 72 5.24 10.02 -2.75
CA GLU A 72 4.33 11.01 -2.18
C GLU A 72 3.67 11.87 -3.27
N VAL A 73 2.53 12.46 -2.93
CA VAL A 73 1.85 13.49 -3.74
C VAL A 73 1.90 14.80 -2.98
N LEU A 74 2.68 15.74 -3.49
CA LEU A 74 2.86 17.09 -2.98
C LEU A 74 1.91 18.07 -3.70
N ASN A 75 1.70 19.25 -3.12
CA ASN A 75 0.93 20.31 -3.78
C ASN A 75 1.38 21.71 -3.33
N GLY A 76 1.07 22.70 -4.17
CA GLY A 76 1.32 24.11 -3.87
C GLY A 76 0.65 25.04 -4.87
N LYS A 77 0.82 26.35 -4.67
CA LYS A 77 0.30 27.38 -5.59
C LYS A 77 1.30 27.80 -6.66
N VAL A 78 2.57 27.46 -6.46
CA VAL A 78 3.69 27.77 -7.34
C VAL A 78 4.32 26.44 -7.76
N ASP A 79 4.91 26.42 -8.95
CA ASP A 79 5.60 25.24 -9.47
C ASP A 79 6.72 24.81 -8.52
N PRO A 80 6.93 23.49 -8.37
CA PRO A 80 7.88 22.95 -7.41
C PRO A 80 9.32 23.21 -7.87
N THR A 81 10.24 23.32 -6.93
CA THR A 81 11.64 23.59 -7.22
C THR A 81 12.53 22.42 -6.81
N THR A 82 12.80 22.28 -5.52
CA THR A 82 13.76 21.29 -4.99
C THR A 82 13.13 20.31 -4.02
N GLU A 83 11.87 20.52 -3.64
CA GLU A 83 11.11 19.68 -2.72
C GLU A 83 10.91 18.26 -3.26
N GLY A 84 10.66 17.28 -2.38
CA GLY A 84 10.35 15.89 -2.72
C GLY A 84 11.56 14.99 -3.00
N LYS A 85 11.29 13.73 -3.27
CA LYS A 85 12.25 12.69 -3.71
C LYS A 85 11.85 12.14 -5.08
N ASP A 86 12.77 11.45 -5.74
CA ASP A 86 12.54 10.86 -7.06
C ASP A 86 11.27 9.99 -7.09
N GLY A 87 10.44 10.23 -8.11
CA GLY A 87 9.16 9.55 -8.31
C GLY A 87 7.99 10.17 -7.56
N ASP A 88 8.20 11.22 -6.76
CA ASP A 88 7.09 12.00 -6.20
C ASP A 88 6.34 12.74 -7.31
N THR A 89 5.06 13.00 -7.04
CA THR A 89 4.20 13.81 -7.90
C THR A 89 3.89 15.13 -7.21
N PHE A 90 3.84 16.24 -7.95
CA PHE A 90 3.43 17.54 -7.42
C PHE A 90 2.28 18.09 -8.24
N VAL A 91 1.28 18.68 -7.59
CA VAL A 91 0.16 19.37 -8.24
C VAL A 91 0.21 20.87 -7.95
N ASN A 92 0.36 21.70 -8.98
CA ASN A 92 0.11 23.13 -8.88
C ASN A 92 -1.40 23.37 -8.85
N THR A 93 -1.92 23.70 -7.68
CA THR A 93 -3.36 23.92 -7.44
C THR A 93 -3.89 25.18 -8.12
N GLN A 94 -3.03 26.13 -8.47
CA GLN A 94 -3.42 27.36 -9.14
C GLN A 94 -3.61 27.15 -10.64
N THR A 95 -2.74 26.38 -11.29
CA THR A 95 -2.78 26.14 -12.74
C THR A 95 -3.42 24.81 -13.12
N GLY A 96 -3.38 23.83 -12.23
CA GLY A 96 -3.73 22.45 -12.50
C GLY A 96 -2.58 21.61 -13.05
N ASP A 97 -1.37 22.17 -13.20
CA ASP A 97 -0.24 21.42 -13.75
C ASP A 97 0.23 20.35 -12.76
N VAL A 98 0.61 19.19 -13.31
CA VAL A 98 1.14 18.04 -12.58
C VAL A 98 2.57 17.82 -13.01
N PHE A 99 3.46 17.60 -12.04
CA PHE A 99 4.88 17.34 -12.26
C PHE A 99 5.28 16.03 -11.60
N VAL A 100 6.30 15.35 -12.13
CA VAL A 100 6.93 14.18 -11.51
C VAL A 100 8.41 14.47 -11.29
N LYS A 101 8.91 14.16 -10.09
CA LYS A 101 10.33 14.38 -9.78
C LYS A 101 11.18 13.28 -10.40
N LYS A 102 12.18 13.67 -11.20
CA LYS A 102 13.20 12.78 -11.77
C LYS A 102 14.58 13.38 -11.52
N GLY A 103 15.36 12.72 -10.69
CA GLY A 103 16.57 13.28 -10.11
C GLY A 103 16.30 14.62 -9.42
N ASN A 104 17.14 15.60 -9.73
CA ASN A 104 17.05 16.93 -9.13
C ASN A 104 16.12 17.88 -9.90
N THR A 105 15.21 17.36 -10.72
CA THR A 105 14.35 18.17 -11.59
C THR A 105 12.90 17.69 -11.57
N TRP A 106 11.98 18.64 -11.57
CA TRP A 106 10.56 18.38 -11.77
C TRP A 106 10.23 18.44 -13.26
N GLU A 107 9.75 17.33 -13.80
CA GLU A 107 9.32 17.24 -15.19
C GLU A 107 7.79 17.38 -15.29
N PRO A 108 7.26 18.19 -16.24
CA PRO A 108 5.83 18.27 -16.49
C PRO A 108 5.26 16.91 -16.90
N ALA A 109 4.18 16.50 -16.25
CA ALA A 109 3.50 15.22 -16.48
C ALA A 109 2.08 15.40 -17.05
N GLY A 110 1.46 16.57 -16.88
CA GLY A 110 0.14 16.87 -17.45
C GLY A 110 -0.54 18.05 -16.78
N ASN A 111 -1.84 18.24 -17.05
CA ASN A 111 -2.69 19.22 -16.37
C ASN A 111 -4.05 18.59 -16.05
N ILE A 112 -4.55 18.79 -14.83
CA ILE A 112 -5.82 18.21 -14.34
C ILE A 112 -7.04 19.11 -14.52
N LYS A 113 -6.86 20.33 -15.02
CA LYS A 113 -7.99 21.18 -15.41
C LYS A 113 -8.43 20.82 -16.83
N GLY A 114 -9.73 20.57 -16.95
CA GLY A 114 -10.37 20.45 -18.26
C GLY A 114 -10.46 21.80 -18.99
N PRO A 115 -10.85 21.78 -20.27
CA PRO A 115 -11.14 23.00 -21.02
C PRO A 115 -12.23 23.83 -20.30
N LYS A 116 -12.21 25.15 -20.52
CA LYS A 116 -13.29 26.02 -20.07
C LYS A 116 -14.60 25.55 -20.71
N GLY A 117 -15.67 25.45 -19.91
CA GLY A 117 -17.00 25.11 -20.42
C GLY A 117 -17.53 26.13 -21.42
N ASP A 118 -18.48 25.69 -22.25
CA ASP A 118 -19.10 26.53 -23.28
C ASP A 118 -19.76 27.78 -22.67
N LYS A 119 -19.84 28.84 -23.50
CA LYS A 119 -20.62 30.03 -23.14
C LYS A 119 -22.09 29.61 -22.98
N GLY A 120 -22.75 30.09 -21.92
CA GLY A 120 -24.19 29.92 -21.75
C GLY A 120 -25.00 30.53 -22.89
N ALA A 121 -26.21 30.03 -23.11
CA ALA A 121 -27.12 30.56 -24.12
C ALA A 121 -27.43 32.05 -23.89
N ASP A 122 -27.67 32.78 -24.97
CA ASP A 122 -28.12 34.17 -24.89
C ASP A 122 -29.49 34.25 -24.19
N GLY A 123 -29.71 35.35 -23.47
CA GLY A 123 -30.98 35.59 -22.79
C GLY A 123 -32.14 35.72 -23.78
N ALA A 124 -33.36 35.39 -23.32
CA ALA A 124 -34.56 35.59 -24.13
C ALA A 124 -34.72 37.07 -24.53
N LYS A 125 -35.17 37.30 -25.77
CA LYS A 125 -35.52 38.64 -26.25
C LYS A 125 -36.63 39.22 -25.36
N GLY A 126 -36.46 40.47 -24.94
CA GLY A 126 -37.49 41.17 -24.16
C GLY A 126 -38.82 41.28 -24.89
N GLU A 127 -39.91 41.35 -24.12
CA GLU A 127 -41.26 41.55 -24.66
C GLU A 127 -41.34 42.86 -25.45
N LYS A 128 -42.21 42.88 -26.47
CA LYS A 128 -42.49 44.10 -27.23
C LYS A 128 -43.17 45.12 -26.30
N GLY A 129 -42.70 46.38 -26.32
CA GLY A 129 -43.34 47.46 -25.57
C GLY A 129 -44.81 47.66 -25.96
N ALA A 130 -45.61 48.14 -25.01
CA ALA A 130 -47.01 48.48 -25.26
C ALA A 130 -47.16 49.51 -26.39
N GLN A 131 -48.26 49.43 -27.15
CA GLN A 131 -48.59 50.42 -28.16
C GLN A 131 -48.82 51.80 -27.51
N GLY A 132 -48.28 52.86 -28.12
CA GLY A 132 -48.49 54.23 -27.64
C GLY A 132 -49.96 54.66 -27.69
N GLU A 133 -50.31 55.59 -26.80
CA GLU A 133 -51.64 56.19 -26.77
C GLU A 133 -51.95 56.97 -28.06
N ARG A 134 -53.23 57.04 -28.43
CA ARG A 134 -53.70 57.81 -29.59
C ARG A 134 -53.55 59.30 -29.31
N GLY A 135 -53.01 60.06 -30.27
CA GLY A 135 -52.91 61.52 -30.17
C GLY A 135 -54.28 62.20 -30.07
N LEU A 136 -54.34 63.31 -29.33
CA LEU A 136 -55.53 64.15 -29.23
C LEU A 136 -55.85 64.81 -30.59
N THR A 137 -57.13 64.89 -30.94
CA THR A 137 -57.60 65.59 -32.15
C THR A 137 -57.24 67.08 -32.07
N GLY A 138 -56.72 67.65 -33.17
CA GLY A 138 -56.36 69.07 -33.23
C GLY A 138 -57.58 70.00 -33.06
N ALA A 139 -57.37 71.16 -32.45
CA ALA A 139 -58.40 72.18 -32.30
C ALA A 139 -58.90 72.66 -33.67
N GLN A 140 -60.21 72.88 -33.78
CA GLN A 140 -60.83 73.44 -34.99
C GLN A 140 -60.30 74.87 -35.25
N GLY A 141 -59.89 75.14 -36.50
CA GLY A 141 -59.40 76.45 -36.90
C GLY A 141 -60.46 77.55 -36.74
N VAL A 142 -60.02 78.75 -36.33
CA VAL A 142 -60.90 79.92 -36.25
C VAL A 142 -61.42 80.30 -37.64
N LYS A 143 -62.72 80.56 -37.73
CA LYS A 143 -63.37 81.02 -38.96
C LYS A 143 -62.88 82.44 -39.27
N GLY A 144 -62.35 82.66 -40.48
CA GLY A 144 -61.89 83.99 -40.92
C GLY A 144 -63.05 85.00 -40.98
N GLU A 145 -62.82 86.19 -40.44
CA GLU A 145 -63.75 87.32 -40.58
C GLU A 145 -63.73 87.82 -42.03
N LYS A 146 -64.91 88.07 -42.58
CA LYS A 146 -65.07 88.62 -43.94
C LYS A 146 -65.14 90.14 -43.83
N GLY A 147 -64.22 90.83 -44.50
CA GLY A 147 -64.17 92.30 -44.60
C GLY A 147 -65.21 92.90 -45.53
#